data_AF-A0A4Z1IM20-F1
#
_entry.id   AF-A0A4Z1IM20-F1
#
_cell.length_a   1.000
_cell.length_b   1.000
_cell.length_c   1.000
_cell.angle_alpha   90.00
_cell.angle_beta   90.00
_cell.angle_gamma   90.00
#
_symmetry.space_group_name_H-M   'P 1'
#
loop_
_entity.id
_entity.type
_entity.pdbx_description
1 polymer ?
#
loop_
_entity_poly.entity_id
_entity_poly.type
_entity_poly.pdbx_seq_one_letter_code
_entity_poly.pdbx_strand_id
1 'polypeptide(L)'
;MKTSLSLAAAAAVLGAVSAQSTVTAALSPATTTVVSTATPALFSNEVVQLTDGVLDNVAAAINNESISSLFSFDSDSTASKRSTRACKILPGDALWPITLIWDIFDILLVGALIKSTPLAAVCYPEWPQYDAAKCASVTADWYFSELHEADPTSIQLPLYQGRTCMPPGFNYTNTCEQGGYPSYVVNVTNVAQIQLAVNFARNLDLSLVIKNTGHDFNGKASGKGALTIWTHYLKNKAYLPNFVAANGYSGPAIKVGSGILVYEVYEYAKSLGGTVVGGEAVAVGMGGGYIAGGGHSPLSSMYGMGSDQVLAMEVVLANGKFITCDSKTNSDVFWMLRGGCGSTIGVVTSLTVKLLPKLETTTVTFNFTVADTPGNDSFWAGVQAYIDNAETFVDAGTYGYYYLGASAF
;
A
#
# COMPACT_ATOMS: atom_id res chain seq x y z
N MET A 1 9.42 31.42 -52.05
CA MET A 1 8.42 30.44 -51.58
C MET A 1 8.96 29.69 -50.36
N LYS A 2 9.28 30.41 -49.26
CA LYS A 2 9.75 29.87 -47.97
C LYS A 2 9.54 30.93 -46.88
N THR A 3 8.28 31.29 -46.59
CA THR A 3 7.93 32.19 -45.47
C THR A 3 6.52 31.97 -44.92
N SER A 4 5.72 31.06 -45.47
CA SER A 4 4.32 30.85 -45.09
C SER A 4 4.06 29.62 -44.20
N LEU A 5 5.09 28.84 -43.83
CA LEU A 5 4.94 27.64 -42.99
C LEU A 5 5.09 27.89 -41.46
N SER A 6 5.54 29.07 -41.03
CA SER A 6 5.85 29.32 -39.61
C SER A 6 4.69 29.87 -38.78
N LEU A 7 3.74 30.62 -39.37
CA LEU A 7 2.60 31.18 -38.63
C LEU A 7 1.51 30.15 -38.33
N ALA A 8 1.26 29.19 -39.25
CA ALA A 8 0.24 28.16 -39.03
C ALA A 8 0.63 27.17 -37.92
N ALA A 9 1.92 26.82 -37.83
CA ALA A 9 2.45 25.98 -36.76
C ALA A 9 2.42 26.72 -35.41
N ALA A 10 2.80 28.00 -35.36
CA ALA A 10 2.73 28.80 -34.14
C ALA A 10 1.28 29.01 -33.65
N ALA A 11 0.34 29.28 -34.56
CA ALA A 11 -1.08 29.42 -34.22
C ALA A 11 -1.73 28.11 -33.77
N ALA A 12 -1.34 26.97 -34.35
CA ALA A 12 -1.77 25.65 -33.90
C ALA A 12 -1.22 25.30 -32.50
N VAL A 13 0.04 25.65 -32.22
CA VAL A 13 0.66 25.47 -30.90
C VAL A 13 0.00 26.39 -29.86
N LEU A 14 -0.24 27.66 -30.18
CA LEU A 14 -0.96 28.60 -29.30
C LEU A 14 -2.42 28.16 -29.07
N GLY A 15 -3.09 27.64 -30.10
CA GLY A 15 -4.44 27.09 -30.01
C GLY A 15 -4.53 25.87 -29.10
N ALA A 16 -3.60 24.91 -29.24
CA ALA A 16 -3.52 23.73 -28.38
C ALA A 16 -3.19 24.09 -26.92
N VAL A 17 -2.27 25.03 -26.68
CA VAL A 17 -1.93 25.52 -25.33
C VAL A 17 -3.11 26.27 -24.72
N SER A 18 -3.84 27.08 -25.49
CA SER A 18 -5.03 27.80 -25.00
C SER A 18 -6.16 26.83 -24.62
N ALA A 19 -6.43 25.80 -25.43
CA ALA A 19 -7.43 24.77 -25.14
C ALA A 19 -7.05 23.93 -23.91
N GLN A 20 -5.75 23.61 -23.75
CA GLN A 20 -5.22 22.92 -22.57
C GLN A 20 -5.39 23.75 -21.29
N SER A 21 -5.13 25.07 -21.37
CA SER A 21 -5.30 25.99 -20.24
C SER A 21 -6.77 26.19 -19.83
N THR A 22 -7.71 26.14 -20.78
CA THR A 22 -9.14 26.29 -20.47
C THR A 22 -9.75 25.06 -19.81
N VAL A 23 -9.34 23.85 -20.20
CA VAL A 23 -9.84 22.60 -19.58
C VAL A 23 -9.34 22.50 -18.14
N THR A 24 -8.04 22.72 -17.91
CA THR A 24 -7.44 22.61 -16.58
C THR A 24 -7.94 23.68 -15.59
N ALA A 25 -8.23 24.90 -16.06
CA ALA A 25 -8.74 25.97 -15.21
C ALA A 25 -10.18 25.77 -14.71
N ALA A 26 -10.98 24.93 -15.37
CA ALA A 26 -12.38 24.66 -15.01
C ALA A 26 -12.56 23.43 -14.12
N LEU A 27 -11.51 22.63 -13.91
CA LEU A 27 -11.58 21.39 -13.17
C LEU A 27 -11.48 21.61 -11.66
N SER A 28 -12.30 20.88 -10.93
CA SER A 28 -12.30 20.81 -9.48
C SER A 28 -11.96 19.39 -9.01
N PRO A 29 -11.59 19.19 -7.73
CA PRO A 29 -11.45 17.86 -7.15
C PRO A 29 -12.65 16.96 -7.48
N ALA A 30 -12.39 15.73 -7.94
CA ALA A 30 -13.44 14.77 -8.26
C ALA A 30 -13.90 14.02 -6.99
N THR A 31 -14.49 14.76 -6.06
CA THR A 31 -14.91 14.23 -4.76
C THR A 31 -16.22 14.85 -4.29
N THR A 32 -16.95 14.13 -3.44
CA THR A 32 -18.05 14.65 -2.64
C THR A 32 -18.06 13.99 -1.27
N THR A 33 -18.69 14.61 -0.28
CA THR A 33 -18.91 14.00 1.04
C THR A 33 -20.24 13.26 1.03
N VAL A 34 -20.20 11.95 1.26
CA VAL A 34 -21.41 11.12 1.37
C VAL A 34 -21.83 10.97 2.82
N VAL A 35 -23.15 10.94 3.05
CA VAL A 35 -23.70 10.58 4.37
C VAL A 35 -23.69 9.07 4.48
N SER A 36 -23.10 8.54 5.56
CA SER A 36 -23.02 7.10 5.80
C SER A 36 -23.69 6.72 7.11
N THR A 37 -24.46 5.64 7.06
CA THR A 37 -25.05 4.95 8.22
C THR A 37 -24.31 3.65 8.54
N ALA A 38 -23.10 3.46 7.99
CA ALA A 38 -22.30 2.27 8.23
C ALA A 38 -21.98 2.08 9.72
N THR A 39 -21.92 0.82 10.14
CA THR A 39 -21.53 0.42 11.49
C THR A 39 -20.36 -0.56 11.38
N PRO A 40 -19.15 -0.23 11.86
CA PRO A 40 -18.78 1.03 12.51
C PRO A 40 -18.78 2.21 11.54
N ALA A 41 -18.87 3.43 12.09
CA ALA A 41 -18.90 4.65 11.27
C ALA A 41 -17.67 4.75 10.36
N LEU A 42 -17.88 5.27 9.15
CA LEU A 42 -16.79 5.61 8.24
C LEU A 42 -15.93 6.73 8.84
N PHE A 43 -14.62 6.68 8.60
CA PHE A 43 -13.72 7.77 8.92
C PHE A 43 -13.97 9.00 8.02
N SER A 44 -13.46 10.15 8.44
CA SER A 44 -13.63 11.42 7.69
C SER A 44 -13.05 11.36 6.27
N ASN A 45 -12.00 10.58 6.07
CA ASN A 45 -11.41 10.32 4.76
C ASN A 45 -12.17 9.26 3.94
N GLU A 46 -13.01 8.44 4.57
CA GLU A 46 -13.81 7.42 3.90
C GLU A 46 -15.16 7.94 3.39
N VAL A 47 -15.68 9.01 3.99
CA VAL A 47 -16.89 9.69 3.50
C VAL A 47 -16.61 10.59 2.29
N VAL A 48 -15.34 10.90 2.00
CA VAL A 48 -14.95 11.64 0.79
C VAL A 48 -14.79 10.64 -0.35
N GLN A 49 -15.78 10.59 -1.24
CA GLN A 49 -15.93 9.56 -2.27
C GLN A 49 -16.12 10.15 -3.67
N LEU A 50 -15.78 9.35 -4.67
CA LEU A 50 -16.16 9.53 -6.05
C LEU A 50 -17.54 8.91 -6.26
N THR A 51 -18.44 9.61 -6.93
CA THR A 51 -19.80 9.15 -7.26
C THR A 51 -20.11 9.40 -8.73
N ASP A 52 -21.14 8.75 -9.28
CA ASP A 52 -21.56 8.99 -10.67
C ASP A 52 -21.90 10.46 -10.92
N GLY A 53 -22.60 11.13 -9.98
CA GLY A 53 -22.91 12.55 -10.11
C GLY A 53 -21.66 13.47 -10.07
N VAL A 54 -20.61 13.08 -9.36
CA VAL A 54 -19.31 13.78 -9.43
C VAL A 54 -18.66 13.57 -10.79
N LEU A 55 -18.70 12.34 -11.32
CA LEU A 55 -18.17 12.01 -12.63
C LEU A 55 -18.92 12.72 -13.77
N ASP A 56 -20.23 12.92 -13.64
CA ASP A 56 -21.02 13.70 -14.60
C ASP A 56 -20.55 15.16 -14.65
N ASN A 57 -20.29 15.76 -13.48
CA ASN A 57 -19.75 17.12 -13.39
C ASN A 57 -18.34 17.20 -14.01
N VAL A 58 -17.48 16.21 -13.72
CA VAL A 58 -16.14 16.10 -14.32
C VAL A 58 -16.25 15.96 -15.85
N ALA A 59 -17.15 15.12 -16.34
CA ALA A 59 -17.36 14.93 -17.78
C ALA A 59 -17.84 16.22 -18.46
N ALA A 60 -18.76 16.96 -17.83
CA ALA A 60 -19.21 18.25 -18.32
C ALA A 60 -18.09 19.30 -18.34
N ALA A 61 -17.22 19.33 -17.32
CA ALA A 61 -16.09 20.25 -17.25
C ALA A 61 -14.98 19.91 -18.27
N ILE A 62 -14.70 18.61 -18.48
CA ILE A 62 -13.73 18.14 -19.48
C ILE A 62 -14.25 18.36 -20.91
N ASN A 63 -15.57 18.22 -21.11
CA ASN A 63 -16.24 18.34 -22.41
C ASN A 63 -15.59 17.48 -23.52
N ASN A 64 -15.12 16.28 -23.15
CA ASN A 64 -14.51 15.31 -24.06
C ASN A 64 -14.71 13.90 -23.49
N GLU A 65 -15.56 13.11 -24.15
CA GLU A 65 -15.94 11.76 -23.71
C GLU A 65 -14.74 10.79 -23.64
N SER A 66 -13.79 10.92 -24.57
CA SER A 66 -12.60 10.06 -24.59
C SER A 66 -11.69 10.30 -23.38
N ILE A 67 -11.72 11.51 -22.80
CA ILE A 67 -10.95 11.85 -21.60
C ILE A 67 -11.76 11.58 -20.33
N SER A 68 -13.05 11.94 -20.30
CA SER A 68 -13.87 11.74 -19.11
C SER A 68 -14.11 10.27 -18.78
N SER A 69 -14.24 9.41 -19.81
CA SER A 69 -14.39 7.95 -19.64
C SER A 69 -13.19 7.27 -18.99
N LEU A 70 -12.02 7.94 -18.93
CA LEU A 70 -10.85 7.42 -18.22
C LEU A 70 -11.10 7.31 -16.70
N PHE A 71 -12.02 8.09 -16.14
CA PHE A 71 -12.29 8.14 -14.70
C PHE A 71 -13.56 7.37 -14.28
N SER A 72 -14.35 6.91 -15.25
CA SER A 72 -15.62 6.23 -15.00
C SER A 72 -15.45 4.90 -14.26
N PHE A 73 -16.42 4.55 -13.42
CA PHE A 73 -16.54 3.21 -12.82
C PHE A 73 -16.72 2.12 -13.89
N ASP A 74 -16.48 0.87 -13.50
CA ASP A 74 -16.87 -0.26 -14.35
C ASP A 74 -18.38 -0.48 -14.26
N SER A 75 -19.01 -0.82 -15.38
CA SER A 75 -20.39 -1.28 -15.41
C SER A 75 -20.38 -2.76 -15.04
N ASP A 76 -21.02 -3.16 -13.93
CA ASP A 76 -21.06 -4.55 -13.42
C ASP A 76 -21.69 -5.60 -14.39
N SER A 77 -21.90 -5.24 -15.67
CA SER A 77 -22.24 -6.18 -16.73
C SER A 77 -21.04 -7.11 -17.03
N THR A 78 -21.31 -8.42 -17.10
CA THR A 78 -20.42 -9.53 -17.51
C THR A 78 -18.95 -9.17 -17.77
N ALA A 79 -18.05 -9.74 -16.95
CA ALA A 79 -16.60 -9.60 -17.08
C ALA A 79 -16.13 -9.88 -18.51
N SER A 80 -15.87 -8.81 -19.27
CA SER A 80 -15.30 -8.88 -20.61
C SER A 80 -13.95 -8.18 -20.59
N LYS A 81 -12.98 -8.72 -21.32
CA LYS A 81 -11.65 -8.14 -21.39
C LYS A 81 -11.77 -6.79 -22.13
N ARG A 82 -11.70 -5.67 -21.42
CA ARG A 82 -11.80 -4.31 -22.00
C ARG A 82 -10.69 -4.01 -23.02
N SER A 83 -9.52 -4.65 -22.87
CA SER A 83 -8.37 -4.49 -23.76
C SER A 83 -8.10 -5.79 -24.52
N THR A 84 -8.04 -5.71 -25.85
CA THR A 84 -7.61 -6.84 -26.69
C THR A 84 -6.10 -7.10 -26.59
N ARG A 85 -5.34 -6.19 -25.96
CA ARG A 85 -3.89 -6.32 -25.79
C ARG A 85 -3.52 -7.43 -24.81
N ALA A 86 -2.34 -8.00 -25.03
CA ALA A 86 -1.75 -8.98 -24.14
C ALA A 86 -1.00 -8.33 -22.96
N CYS A 87 -0.51 -7.10 -23.13
CA CYS A 87 0.40 -6.43 -22.20
C CYS A 87 -0.16 -5.08 -21.69
N LYS A 88 0.26 -4.69 -20.48
CA LYS A 88 0.05 -3.36 -19.91
C LYS A 88 0.91 -2.31 -20.61
N ILE A 89 0.43 -1.06 -20.64
CA ILE A 89 1.15 0.07 -21.24
C ILE A 89 2.32 0.51 -20.34
N LEU A 90 3.47 0.80 -20.93
CA LEU A 90 4.66 1.34 -20.26
C LEU A 90 5.04 2.72 -20.78
N PRO A 91 5.81 3.51 -20.00
CA PRO A 91 6.40 4.76 -20.49
C PRO A 91 7.21 4.53 -21.78
N GLY A 92 6.95 5.36 -22.79
CA GLY A 92 7.55 5.25 -24.12
C GLY A 92 6.68 4.55 -25.16
N ASP A 93 5.64 3.82 -24.74
CA ASP A 93 4.65 3.27 -25.67
C ASP A 93 3.82 4.38 -26.30
N ALA A 94 3.38 4.19 -27.54
CA ALA A 94 2.56 5.18 -28.27
C ALA A 94 1.22 5.52 -27.57
N LEU A 95 0.73 4.62 -26.71
CA LEU A 95 -0.51 4.79 -25.95
C LEU A 95 -0.26 5.18 -24.48
N TRP A 96 0.98 5.47 -24.11
CA TRP A 96 1.29 6.06 -22.80
C TRP A 96 0.60 7.42 -22.70
N PRO A 97 -0.07 7.74 -21.57
CA PRO A 97 -0.80 8.98 -21.46
C PRO A 97 0.12 10.19 -21.61
N ILE A 98 -0.28 11.14 -22.45
CA ILE A 98 0.42 12.41 -22.63
C ILE A 98 0.31 13.27 -21.35
N THR A 99 1.17 14.28 -21.22
CA THR A 99 1.23 15.16 -20.04
C THR A 99 -0.13 15.72 -19.64
N LEU A 100 -0.95 16.18 -20.60
CA LEU A 100 -2.29 16.70 -20.32
C LEU A 100 -3.18 15.71 -19.56
N ILE A 101 -3.12 14.41 -19.87
CA ILE A 101 -3.94 13.41 -19.19
C ILE A 101 -3.47 13.22 -17.74
N TRP A 102 -2.15 13.27 -17.50
CA TRP A 102 -1.59 13.26 -16.14
C TRP A 102 -1.94 14.53 -15.37
N ASP A 103 -1.90 15.71 -16.01
CA ASP A 103 -2.26 17.00 -15.39
C ASP A 103 -3.74 17.02 -14.97
N ILE A 104 -4.64 16.55 -15.84
CA ILE A 104 -6.08 16.42 -15.50
C ILE A 104 -6.24 15.48 -14.31
N PHE A 105 -5.59 14.32 -14.34
CA PHE A 105 -5.66 13.35 -13.25
C PHE A 105 -5.17 13.96 -11.93
N ASP A 106 -4.06 14.71 -11.93
CA ASP A 106 -3.53 15.35 -10.73
C ASP A 106 -4.46 16.44 -10.18
N ILE A 107 -5.09 17.24 -11.05
CA ILE A 107 -6.09 18.24 -10.63
C ILE A 107 -7.29 17.54 -9.96
N LEU A 108 -7.81 16.46 -10.55
CA LEU A 108 -8.91 15.69 -9.96
C LEU A 108 -8.53 15.04 -8.62
N LEU A 109 -7.25 14.69 -8.45
CA LEU A 109 -6.65 14.17 -7.22
C LEU A 109 -6.27 15.23 -6.18
N VAL A 110 -6.39 16.53 -6.50
CA VAL A 110 -5.98 17.64 -5.64
C VAL A 110 -4.47 17.67 -5.37
N GLY A 111 -3.65 17.42 -6.40
CA GLY A 111 -2.19 17.48 -6.29
C GLY A 111 -1.57 16.28 -5.59
N ALA A 112 -2.30 15.17 -5.46
CA ALA A 112 -1.81 13.97 -4.78
C ALA A 112 -0.92 13.08 -5.67
N LEU A 113 -0.75 13.41 -6.95
CA LEU A 113 0.09 12.67 -7.88
C LEU A 113 1.57 13.05 -7.70
N ILE A 114 2.39 12.06 -7.42
CA ILE A 114 3.84 12.18 -7.31
C ILE A 114 4.45 11.55 -8.55
N LYS A 115 5.25 12.31 -9.30
CA LYS A 115 6.13 11.75 -10.32
C LYS A 115 7.28 11.04 -9.61
N SER A 116 7.38 9.73 -9.81
CA SER A 116 8.32 8.88 -9.09
C SER A 116 9.77 9.31 -9.31
N THR A 117 10.54 9.31 -8.24
CA THR A 117 11.99 9.46 -8.25
C THR A 117 12.56 8.39 -7.33
N PRO A 118 13.53 7.56 -7.76
CA PRO A 118 14.16 6.60 -6.87
C PRO A 118 14.75 7.28 -5.63
N LEU A 119 14.54 6.70 -4.45
CA LEU A 119 15.01 7.28 -3.18
C LEU A 119 16.51 7.64 -3.19
N ALA A 120 17.34 6.79 -3.80
CA ALA A 120 18.77 7.00 -3.88
C ALA A 120 19.21 8.01 -4.95
N ALA A 121 18.31 8.57 -5.77
CA ALA A 121 18.64 9.53 -6.82
C ALA A 121 19.33 10.80 -6.27
N VAL A 122 19.11 11.13 -5.00
CA VAL A 122 19.82 12.20 -4.29
C VAL A 122 21.34 12.02 -4.27
N CYS A 123 21.84 10.81 -4.52
CA CYS A 123 23.27 10.50 -4.58
C CYS A 123 23.91 10.69 -5.96
N TYR A 124 23.14 11.04 -6.98
CA TYR A 124 23.56 11.00 -8.39
C TYR A 124 23.45 12.37 -9.06
N PRO A 125 24.57 13.03 -9.43
CA PRO A 125 24.58 14.40 -9.97
C PRO A 125 23.76 14.63 -11.24
N GLU A 126 23.48 13.57 -12.00
CA GLU A 126 22.64 13.62 -13.20
C GLU A 126 21.14 13.79 -12.90
N TRP A 127 20.72 13.53 -11.66
CA TRP A 127 19.34 13.71 -11.22
C TRP A 127 19.12 15.12 -10.64
N PRO A 128 18.00 15.80 -10.97
CA PRO A 128 17.66 17.10 -10.39
C PRO A 128 17.59 17.12 -8.86
N GLN A 129 17.40 15.95 -8.24
CA GLN A 129 17.28 15.75 -6.80
C GLN A 129 18.64 15.59 -6.08
N TYR A 130 19.76 15.62 -6.81
CA TYR A 130 21.09 15.49 -6.22
C TYR A 130 21.30 16.43 -5.03
N ASP A 131 21.68 15.85 -3.90
CA ASP A 131 21.96 16.55 -2.66
C ASP A 131 22.91 15.70 -1.81
N ALA A 132 24.16 16.14 -1.69
CA ALA A 132 25.20 15.37 -1.00
C ALA A 132 24.88 15.11 0.48
N ALA A 133 24.19 16.04 1.16
CA ALA A 133 23.84 15.87 2.56
C ALA A 133 22.70 14.85 2.71
N LYS A 134 21.68 14.93 1.86
CA LYS A 134 20.60 13.91 1.84
C LYS A 134 21.12 12.55 1.43
N CYS A 135 22.05 12.49 0.48
CA CYS A 135 22.70 11.25 0.11
C CYS A 135 23.37 10.60 1.32
N ALA A 136 24.15 11.35 2.10
CA ALA A 136 24.78 10.83 3.31
C ALA A 136 23.76 10.27 4.32
N SER A 137 22.64 10.97 4.54
CA SER A 137 21.55 10.48 5.40
C SER A 137 20.89 9.21 4.85
N VAL A 138 20.52 9.20 3.56
CA VAL A 138 19.91 8.03 2.90
C VAL A 138 20.86 6.82 2.94
N THR A 139 22.16 7.03 2.74
CA THR A 139 23.17 5.96 2.84
C THR A 139 23.27 5.40 4.25
N ALA A 140 23.32 6.27 5.26
CA ALA A 140 23.42 5.85 6.67
C ALA A 140 22.19 5.05 7.10
N ASP A 141 21.00 5.46 6.63
CA ASP A 141 19.74 4.89 7.06
C ASP A 141 19.22 3.76 6.16
N TRP A 142 19.99 3.36 5.14
CA TRP A 142 19.53 2.45 4.08
C TRP A 142 19.09 1.05 4.55
N TYR A 143 19.53 0.61 5.73
CA TYR A 143 19.08 -0.68 6.29
C TYR A 143 17.83 -0.54 7.19
N PHE A 144 17.41 0.68 7.51
CA PHE A 144 16.29 0.93 8.42
C PHE A 144 14.96 0.98 7.66
N SER A 145 13.96 0.31 8.20
CA SER A 145 12.65 0.16 7.57
C SER A 145 11.91 1.50 7.47
N GLU A 146 12.13 2.36 8.46
CA GLU A 146 11.56 3.68 8.65
C GLU A 146 11.85 4.60 7.46
N LEU A 147 13.06 4.49 6.89
CA LEU A 147 13.45 5.23 5.68
C LEU A 147 12.60 4.79 4.47
N HIS A 148 12.45 3.48 4.28
CA HIS A 148 11.77 2.91 3.10
C HIS A 148 10.24 3.04 3.17
N GLU A 149 9.65 2.92 4.36
CA GLU A 149 8.20 3.05 4.54
C GLU A 149 7.68 4.45 4.30
N ALA A 150 8.50 5.47 4.63
CA ALA A 150 8.18 6.88 4.47
C ALA A 150 8.41 7.40 3.05
N ASP A 151 9.12 6.66 2.19
CA ASP A 151 9.32 7.04 0.79
C ASP A 151 8.20 6.49 -0.12
N PRO A 152 7.63 7.29 -1.04
CA PRO A 152 6.55 6.85 -1.93
C PRO A 152 6.94 5.74 -2.91
N THR A 153 8.22 5.61 -3.25
CA THR A 153 8.71 4.73 -4.31
C THR A 153 9.54 3.55 -3.80
N SER A 154 10.17 3.70 -2.65
CA SER A 154 11.12 2.74 -2.11
C SER A 154 10.43 1.51 -1.55
N ILE A 155 11.12 0.36 -1.62
CA ILE A 155 10.74 -0.87 -0.94
C ILE A 155 11.96 -1.42 -0.20
N GLN A 156 11.76 -2.24 0.81
CA GLN A 156 12.86 -2.78 1.62
C GLN A 156 13.79 -3.72 0.86
N LEU A 157 13.27 -4.43 -0.15
CA LEU A 157 14.06 -5.31 -1.00
C LEU A 157 14.29 -4.68 -2.38
N PRO A 158 15.32 -3.83 -2.55
CA PRO A 158 15.61 -3.15 -3.82
C PRO A 158 15.95 -4.11 -4.97
N LEU A 159 16.17 -5.41 -4.67
CA LEU A 159 16.28 -6.48 -5.67
C LEU A 159 15.10 -6.43 -6.67
N TYR A 160 13.88 -6.26 -6.17
CA TYR A 160 12.67 -6.23 -7.01
C TYR A 160 12.48 -4.91 -7.78
N GLN A 161 13.33 -3.92 -7.52
CA GLN A 161 13.46 -2.70 -8.32
C GLN A 161 14.67 -2.75 -9.27
N GLY A 162 15.33 -3.91 -9.33
CA GLY A 162 16.51 -4.17 -10.16
C GLY A 162 17.80 -3.57 -9.62
N ARG A 163 17.80 -3.00 -8.40
CA ARG A 163 18.96 -2.33 -7.77
C ARG A 163 19.60 -1.29 -8.70
N THR A 164 18.74 -0.65 -9.49
CA THR A 164 19.11 0.27 -10.59
C THR A 164 19.47 1.67 -10.12
N CYS A 165 19.17 2.00 -8.86
CA CYS A 165 19.56 3.23 -8.21
C CYS A 165 19.78 2.94 -6.72
N MET A 166 21.03 2.99 -6.26
CA MET A 166 21.43 2.56 -4.92
C MET A 166 22.39 3.58 -4.32
N PRO A 167 22.36 3.84 -3.00
CA PRO A 167 23.32 4.76 -2.41
C PRO A 167 24.75 4.20 -2.45
N PRO A 168 25.78 5.07 -2.30
CA PRO A 168 27.17 4.65 -2.17
C PRO A 168 27.37 3.56 -1.11
N GLY A 169 28.18 2.55 -1.43
CA GLY A 169 28.42 1.39 -0.56
C GLY A 169 27.43 0.24 -0.76
N PHE A 170 26.30 0.50 -1.42
CA PHE A 170 25.28 -0.49 -1.77
C PHE A 170 25.11 -0.67 -3.28
N ASN A 171 25.71 0.23 -4.06
CA ASN A 171 25.57 0.29 -5.50
C ASN A 171 26.44 -0.74 -6.22
N TYR A 172 25.88 -1.34 -7.27
CA TYR A 172 26.58 -2.26 -8.19
C TYR A 172 26.99 -1.59 -9.49
N THR A 173 26.37 -0.43 -9.77
CA THR A 173 26.63 0.42 -10.92
C THR A 173 26.94 1.83 -10.42
N ASN A 174 27.54 2.65 -11.28
CA ASN A 174 27.77 4.07 -11.02
C ASN A 174 26.65 4.95 -11.60
N THR A 175 25.50 4.37 -11.91
CA THR A 175 24.35 5.04 -12.52
C THR A 175 23.11 4.88 -11.66
N CYS A 176 22.19 5.83 -11.76
CA CYS A 176 20.84 5.72 -11.21
C CYS A 176 19.80 5.78 -12.33
N GLU A 177 19.00 4.72 -12.45
CA GLU A 177 17.92 4.62 -13.43
C GLU A 177 16.58 4.32 -12.76
N GLN A 178 15.47 4.62 -13.45
CA GLN A 178 14.11 4.34 -12.94
C GLN A 178 13.84 2.83 -12.73
N GLY A 179 14.51 1.94 -13.47
CA GLY A 179 14.41 0.48 -13.32
C GLY A 179 13.01 -0.08 -13.05
N GLY A 180 12.86 -0.76 -11.91
CA GLY A 180 11.60 -1.37 -11.46
C GLY A 180 10.74 -0.51 -10.53
N TYR A 181 11.09 0.77 -10.35
CA TYR A 181 10.27 1.72 -9.61
C TYR A 181 9.01 2.08 -10.43
N PRO A 182 7.89 2.46 -9.76
CA PRO A 182 6.70 2.93 -10.46
C PRO A 182 6.98 4.23 -11.24
N SER A 183 6.16 4.57 -12.23
CA SER A 183 6.26 5.87 -12.92
C SER A 183 5.63 7.01 -12.13
N TYR A 184 4.51 6.70 -11.48
CA TYR A 184 3.74 7.64 -10.68
C TYR A 184 3.22 6.97 -9.41
N VAL A 185 3.08 7.76 -8.37
CA VAL A 185 2.49 7.35 -7.09
C VAL A 185 1.37 8.30 -6.72
N VAL A 186 0.22 7.79 -6.29
CA VAL A 186 -0.86 8.58 -5.70
C VAL A 186 -0.72 8.49 -4.19
N ASN A 187 -0.39 9.61 -3.55
CA ASN A 187 -0.35 9.70 -2.09
C ASN A 187 -1.78 9.87 -1.56
N VAL A 188 -2.46 8.76 -1.29
CA VAL A 188 -3.89 8.81 -0.98
C VAL A 188 -4.16 9.26 0.44
N THR A 189 -5.13 10.16 0.56
CA THR A 189 -5.62 10.72 1.82
C THR A 189 -7.12 10.49 2.00
N ASN A 190 -7.83 10.03 0.96
CA ASN A 190 -9.26 9.73 0.98
C ASN A 190 -9.67 8.66 -0.05
N VAL A 191 -10.90 8.16 0.09
CA VAL A 191 -11.46 7.10 -0.77
C VAL A 191 -11.60 7.55 -2.22
N ALA A 192 -12.03 8.78 -2.49
CA ALA A 192 -12.19 9.28 -3.85
C ALA A 192 -10.90 9.21 -4.67
N GLN A 193 -9.75 9.53 -4.07
CA GLN A 193 -8.44 9.43 -4.72
C GLN A 193 -8.08 7.98 -5.09
N ILE A 194 -8.42 7.02 -4.22
CA ILE A 194 -8.24 5.58 -4.50
C ILE A 194 -9.15 5.15 -5.66
N GLN A 195 -10.42 5.54 -5.64
CA GLN A 195 -11.39 5.22 -6.69
C GLN A 195 -10.95 5.78 -8.05
N LEU A 196 -10.51 7.04 -8.08
CA LEU A 196 -9.97 7.69 -9.28
C LEU A 196 -8.75 6.94 -9.81
N ALA A 197 -7.79 6.58 -8.97
CA ALA A 197 -6.58 5.87 -9.38
C ALA A 197 -6.88 4.46 -9.94
N VAL A 198 -7.80 3.73 -9.30
CA VAL A 198 -8.27 2.43 -9.78
C VAL A 198 -8.93 2.55 -11.15
N ASN A 199 -9.87 3.50 -11.30
CA ASN A 199 -10.57 3.71 -12.56
C ASN A 199 -9.60 4.15 -13.67
N PHE A 200 -8.74 5.11 -13.38
CA PHE A 200 -7.75 5.65 -14.31
C PHE A 200 -6.80 4.56 -14.81
N ALA A 201 -6.21 3.76 -13.92
CA ALA A 201 -5.32 2.67 -14.32
C ALA A 201 -6.05 1.58 -15.12
N ARG A 202 -7.28 1.21 -14.71
CA ARG A 202 -8.08 0.22 -15.43
C ARG A 202 -8.42 0.68 -16.84
N ASN A 203 -8.92 1.91 -16.98
CA ASN A 203 -9.43 2.43 -18.25
C ASN A 203 -8.30 2.80 -19.24
N LEU A 204 -7.09 3.09 -18.74
CA LEU A 204 -5.89 3.27 -19.56
C LEU A 204 -5.05 2.01 -19.74
N ASP A 205 -5.45 0.87 -19.16
CA ASP A 205 -4.68 -0.38 -19.20
C ASP A 205 -3.25 -0.24 -18.65
N LEU A 206 -3.09 0.57 -17.61
CA LEU A 206 -1.85 0.73 -16.87
C LEU A 206 -1.67 -0.43 -15.87
N SER A 207 -0.43 -0.71 -15.50
CA SER A 207 -0.16 -1.55 -14.33
C SER A 207 -0.51 -0.76 -13.07
N LEU A 208 -1.33 -1.34 -12.20
CA LEU A 208 -1.69 -0.77 -10.90
C LEU A 208 -0.96 -1.56 -9.81
N VAL A 209 -0.26 -0.85 -8.94
CA VAL A 209 0.43 -1.40 -7.76
C VAL A 209 -0.16 -0.76 -6.51
N ILE A 210 -0.22 -1.51 -5.42
CA ILE A 210 -0.62 -0.99 -4.11
C ILE A 210 0.57 -1.13 -3.17
N LYS A 211 1.02 0.00 -2.63
CA LYS A 211 2.09 0.06 -1.64
C LYS A 211 1.52 0.58 -0.32
N ASN A 212 1.76 -0.17 0.75
CA ASN A 212 1.65 0.37 2.10
C ASN A 212 3.04 0.85 2.53
N THR A 213 3.83 -0.02 3.17
CA THR A 213 5.19 0.30 3.62
C THR A 213 6.27 -0.07 2.61
N GLY A 214 6.04 -1.09 1.76
CA GLY A 214 7.08 -1.65 0.91
C GLY A 214 7.90 -2.75 1.59
N HIS A 215 7.38 -3.33 2.68
CA HIS A 215 7.98 -4.43 3.45
C HIS A 215 7.82 -5.83 2.78
N ASP A 216 7.23 -5.90 1.58
CA ASP A 216 6.97 -7.17 0.91
C ASP A 216 8.26 -7.80 0.39
N PHE A 217 8.53 -9.03 0.84
CA PHE A 217 9.74 -9.77 0.48
C PHE A 217 9.72 -10.39 -0.92
N ASN A 218 8.64 -10.21 -1.69
CA ASN A 218 8.48 -10.73 -3.05
C ASN A 218 8.28 -9.61 -4.09
N GLY A 219 8.52 -8.35 -3.73
CA GLY A 219 8.43 -7.22 -4.63
C GLY A 219 7.02 -6.78 -5.02
N LYS A 220 5.98 -7.29 -4.38
CA LYS A 220 4.57 -7.04 -4.77
C LYS A 220 4.12 -5.59 -4.58
N ALA A 221 4.91 -4.78 -3.86
CA ALA A 221 4.66 -3.37 -3.61
C ALA A 221 5.39 -2.42 -4.58
N SER A 222 6.00 -2.94 -5.66
CA SER A 222 6.62 -2.15 -6.73
C SER A 222 6.32 -2.75 -8.09
N GLY A 223 6.48 -1.96 -9.15
CA GLY A 223 6.33 -2.44 -10.52
C GLY A 223 6.81 -1.42 -11.53
N LYS A 224 7.58 -1.88 -12.52
CA LYS A 224 8.08 -1.04 -13.62
C LYS A 224 6.91 -0.38 -14.35
N GLY A 225 6.99 0.94 -14.52
CA GLY A 225 6.02 1.69 -15.31
C GLY A 225 4.64 1.84 -14.66
N ALA A 226 4.45 1.34 -13.44
CA ALA A 226 3.15 1.29 -12.80
C ALA A 226 2.67 2.66 -12.30
N LEU A 227 1.35 2.77 -12.11
CA LEU A 227 0.74 3.72 -11.19
C LEU A 227 0.62 3.02 -9.83
N THR A 228 1.21 3.59 -8.79
CA THR A 228 1.12 3.05 -7.42
C THR A 228 0.09 3.83 -6.61
N ILE A 229 -0.79 3.14 -5.90
CA ILE A 229 -1.60 3.72 -4.81
C ILE A 229 -0.82 3.53 -3.51
N TRP A 230 -0.48 4.63 -2.84
CA TRP A 230 0.29 4.60 -1.60
C TRP A 230 -0.59 4.88 -0.38
N THR A 231 -0.93 3.83 0.37
CA THR A 231 -1.91 3.88 1.47
C THR A 231 -1.32 4.25 2.83
N HIS A 232 -0.02 4.53 2.89
CA HIS A 232 0.74 4.67 4.15
C HIS A 232 0.15 5.69 5.12
N TYR A 233 -0.36 6.82 4.62
CA TYR A 233 -0.91 7.89 5.47
C TYR A 233 -2.38 7.74 5.85
N LEU A 234 -3.02 6.60 5.53
CA LEU A 234 -4.33 6.25 6.07
C LEU A 234 -4.17 5.77 7.53
N LYS A 235 -4.05 6.73 8.45
CA LYS A 235 -3.65 6.51 9.86
C LYS A 235 -4.76 6.73 10.90
N ASN A 236 -6.00 6.95 10.47
CA ASN A 236 -7.13 7.19 11.38
C ASN A 236 -7.32 6.02 12.36
N LYS A 237 -7.77 6.33 13.59
CA LYS A 237 -7.98 5.37 14.67
C LYS A 237 -9.28 5.70 15.39
N ALA A 238 -10.07 4.69 15.74
CA ALA A 238 -11.25 4.84 16.60
C ALA A 238 -11.37 3.68 17.57
N TYR A 239 -11.79 3.98 18.80
CA TYR A 239 -12.08 2.97 19.82
C TYR A 239 -13.57 2.65 19.82
N LEU A 240 -13.89 1.36 19.84
CA LEU A 240 -15.25 0.82 19.81
C LEU A 240 -15.44 -0.06 21.05
N PRO A 241 -15.80 0.51 22.22
CA PRO A 241 -15.81 -0.22 23.50
C PRO A 241 -16.78 -1.40 23.55
N ASN A 242 -17.92 -1.29 22.84
CA ASN A 242 -18.99 -2.28 22.83
C ASN A 242 -19.35 -2.66 21.38
N PHE A 243 -18.38 -3.18 20.63
CA PHE A 243 -18.58 -3.57 19.24
C PHE A 243 -19.25 -4.94 19.14
N VAL A 244 -20.32 -5.02 18.34
CA VAL A 244 -21.00 -6.28 18.02
C VAL A 244 -20.78 -6.58 16.55
N ALA A 245 -19.99 -7.61 16.27
CA ALA A 245 -19.67 -8.01 14.91
C ALA A 245 -20.70 -8.99 14.34
N ALA A 246 -20.78 -9.04 13.01
CA ALA A 246 -21.68 -9.93 12.28
C ALA A 246 -21.50 -11.42 12.60
N ASN A 247 -20.28 -11.84 13.00
CA ASN A 247 -19.93 -13.22 13.36
C ASN A 247 -20.26 -13.60 14.82
N GLY A 248 -20.92 -12.72 15.58
CA GLY A 248 -21.29 -12.97 16.97
C GLY A 248 -20.25 -12.52 18.00
N TYR A 249 -19.09 -11.99 17.58
CA TYR A 249 -18.18 -11.33 18.51
C TYR A 249 -18.85 -10.11 19.16
N SER A 250 -18.71 -9.99 20.49
CA SER A 250 -19.17 -8.85 21.27
C SER A 250 -18.07 -8.46 22.25
N GLY A 251 -17.55 -7.23 22.15
CA GLY A 251 -16.45 -6.77 22.98
C GLY A 251 -15.77 -5.51 22.45
N PRO A 252 -14.67 -5.08 23.09
CA PRO A 252 -13.94 -3.91 22.66
C PRO A 252 -13.18 -4.18 21.34
N ALA A 253 -13.30 -3.27 20.39
CA ALA A 253 -12.59 -3.30 19.12
C ALA A 253 -11.92 -1.95 18.85
N ILE A 254 -10.99 -1.95 17.91
CA ILE A 254 -10.44 -0.71 17.33
C ILE A 254 -10.63 -0.74 15.82
N LYS A 255 -11.05 0.39 15.26
CA LYS A 255 -11.00 0.63 13.82
C LYS A 255 -9.73 1.41 13.52
N VAL A 256 -8.98 0.99 12.52
CA VAL A 256 -7.70 1.61 12.13
C VAL A 256 -7.59 1.70 10.61
N GLY A 257 -7.03 2.80 10.11
CA GLY A 257 -6.73 2.96 8.69
C GLY A 257 -5.71 1.93 8.21
N SER A 258 -5.75 1.57 6.92
CA SER A 258 -4.92 0.50 6.37
C SER A 258 -3.42 0.81 6.38
N GLY A 259 -3.07 2.09 6.43
CA GLY A 259 -1.69 2.57 6.55
C GLY A 259 -1.09 2.43 7.94
N ILE A 260 -1.87 2.06 8.96
CA ILE A 260 -1.36 1.95 10.34
C ILE A 260 -0.21 0.94 10.44
N LEU A 261 0.84 1.33 11.15
CA LEU A 261 1.99 0.49 11.45
C LEU A 261 1.75 -0.28 12.74
N VAL A 262 2.49 -1.39 12.90
CA VAL A 262 2.42 -2.24 14.08
C VAL A 262 2.73 -1.46 15.37
N TYR A 263 3.75 -0.59 15.39
CA TYR A 263 4.01 0.20 16.61
C TYR A 263 2.87 1.17 16.94
N GLU A 264 2.30 1.84 15.93
CA GLU A 264 1.25 2.83 16.14
C GLU A 264 -0.02 2.20 16.72
N VAL A 265 -0.36 0.99 16.28
CA VAL A 265 -1.51 0.25 16.80
C VAL A 265 -1.23 -0.33 18.18
N TYR A 266 0.00 -0.76 18.48
CA TYR A 266 0.38 -1.19 19.82
C TYR A 266 0.33 -0.07 20.84
N GLU A 267 0.87 1.11 20.51
CA GLU A 267 0.77 2.29 21.39
C GLU A 267 -0.68 2.70 21.63
N TYR A 268 -1.50 2.66 20.57
CA TYR A 268 -2.92 2.97 20.70
C TYR A 268 -3.65 1.95 21.57
N ALA A 269 -3.47 0.65 21.33
CA ALA A 269 -4.08 -0.40 22.14
C ALA A 269 -3.66 -0.33 23.61
N LYS A 270 -2.36 -0.07 23.87
CA LYS A 270 -1.81 0.14 25.21
C LYS A 270 -2.47 1.32 25.92
N SER A 271 -2.71 2.43 25.22
CA SER A 271 -3.40 3.60 25.77
C SER A 271 -4.85 3.32 26.18
N LEU A 272 -5.46 2.30 25.57
CA LEU A 272 -6.82 1.83 25.88
C LEU A 272 -6.84 0.70 26.92
N GLY A 273 -5.69 0.35 27.52
CA GLY A 273 -5.59 -0.73 28.50
C GLY A 273 -5.68 -2.14 27.91
N GLY A 274 -5.44 -2.29 26.61
CA GLY A 274 -5.48 -3.57 25.90
C GLY A 274 -4.22 -3.86 25.08
N THR A 275 -4.30 -4.90 24.27
CA THR A 275 -3.29 -5.28 23.27
C THR A 275 -3.97 -5.72 21.96
N VAL A 276 -3.19 -5.94 20.91
CA VAL A 276 -3.68 -6.47 19.63
C VAL A 276 -2.72 -7.52 19.08
N VAL A 277 -3.19 -8.38 18.18
CA VAL A 277 -2.33 -9.31 17.44
C VAL A 277 -1.67 -8.55 16.28
N GLY A 278 -0.42 -8.16 16.47
CA GLY A 278 0.44 -7.52 15.48
C GLY A 278 1.74 -8.32 15.26
N GLY A 279 2.50 -7.95 14.22
CA GLY A 279 3.81 -8.55 13.95
C GLY A 279 4.89 -8.10 14.93
N GLU A 280 6.05 -8.75 14.91
CA GLU A 280 7.20 -8.34 15.74
C GLU A 280 7.94 -7.14 15.13
N ALA A 281 8.10 -7.11 13.80
CA ALA A 281 8.69 -5.99 13.09
C ALA A 281 7.76 -4.77 13.13
N VAL A 282 8.19 -3.75 13.87
CA VAL A 282 7.38 -2.58 14.25
C VAL A 282 6.96 -1.69 13.07
N ALA A 283 7.78 -1.62 12.02
CA ALA A 283 7.54 -0.88 10.77
C ALA A 283 6.67 -1.63 9.75
N VAL A 284 6.08 -2.78 10.12
CA VAL A 284 5.14 -3.49 9.23
C VAL A 284 3.81 -2.73 9.21
N GLY A 285 3.25 -2.53 8.02
CA GLY A 285 1.90 -2.01 7.84
C GLY A 285 0.86 -3.07 8.18
N MET A 286 0.26 -2.99 9.37
CA MET A 286 -0.71 -3.96 9.88
C MET A 286 -1.86 -4.13 8.89
N GLY A 287 -2.45 -3.01 8.44
CA GLY A 287 -3.63 -3.02 7.57
C GLY A 287 -3.40 -3.37 6.10
N GLY A 288 -2.18 -3.79 5.75
CA GLY A 288 -1.82 -4.19 4.38
C GLY A 288 -1.58 -5.69 4.24
N GLY A 289 -0.45 -6.03 3.62
CA GLY A 289 -0.07 -7.42 3.32
C GLY A 289 0.07 -8.32 4.54
N TYR A 290 0.32 -7.76 5.73
CA TYR A 290 0.39 -8.53 6.98
C TYR A 290 -0.94 -9.23 7.29
N ILE A 291 -2.03 -8.49 7.45
CA ILE A 291 -3.37 -9.06 7.67
C ILE A 291 -3.81 -9.88 6.45
N ALA A 292 -3.61 -9.36 5.24
CA ALA A 292 -4.09 -10.02 4.04
C ALA A 292 -3.37 -11.34 3.72
N GLY A 293 -2.14 -11.53 4.22
CA GLY A 293 -1.38 -12.77 4.11
C GLY A 293 -1.48 -13.69 5.34
N GLY A 294 -2.28 -13.33 6.34
CA GLY A 294 -2.42 -14.09 7.60
C GLY A 294 -1.87 -13.31 8.80
N GLY A 295 -0.55 -13.11 8.84
CA GLY A 295 0.12 -12.30 9.86
C GLY A 295 0.34 -13.06 11.18
N HIS A 296 1.54 -13.59 11.38
CA HIS A 296 1.92 -14.24 12.64
C HIS A 296 2.26 -13.21 13.72
N SER A 297 2.16 -13.62 14.98
CA SER A 297 2.36 -12.75 16.14
C SER A 297 2.90 -13.55 17.33
N PRO A 298 3.59 -12.91 18.29
CA PRO A 298 3.83 -13.50 19.60
C PRO A 298 2.56 -13.99 20.32
N LEU A 299 1.40 -13.45 19.92
CA LEU A 299 0.10 -13.80 20.48
C LEU A 299 -0.64 -14.91 19.69
N SER A 300 -0.05 -15.44 18.62
CA SER A 300 -0.77 -16.32 17.69
C SER A 300 -1.25 -17.63 18.31
N SER A 301 -0.45 -18.26 19.18
CA SER A 301 -0.84 -19.50 19.88
C SER A 301 -2.06 -19.31 20.80
N MET A 302 -2.26 -18.10 21.32
CA MET A 302 -3.36 -17.79 22.25
C MET A 302 -4.60 -17.22 21.55
N TYR A 303 -4.41 -16.42 20.50
CA TYR A 303 -5.48 -15.62 19.91
C TYR A 303 -5.71 -15.86 18.42
N GLY A 304 -4.87 -16.67 17.76
CA GLY A 304 -4.90 -16.89 16.32
C GLY A 304 -4.07 -15.88 15.52
N MET A 305 -4.15 -15.96 14.19
CA MET A 305 -3.39 -15.09 13.30
C MET A 305 -3.94 -13.65 13.31
N GLY A 306 -3.21 -12.70 12.74
CA GLY A 306 -3.68 -11.33 12.55
C GLY A 306 -5.00 -11.29 11.77
N SER A 307 -5.11 -12.08 10.70
CA SER A 307 -6.33 -12.24 9.90
C SER A 307 -7.52 -12.73 10.73
N ASP A 308 -7.31 -13.53 11.79
CA ASP A 308 -8.37 -14.01 12.69
C ASP A 308 -8.94 -12.91 13.59
N GLN A 309 -8.25 -11.77 13.68
CA GLN A 309 -8.68 -10.64 14.51
C GLN A 309 -9.61 -9.67 13.79
N VAL A 310 -9.69 -9.72 12.47
CA VAL A 310 -10.49 -8.76 11.69
C VAL A 310 -11.97 -9.08 11.79
N LEU A 311 -12.76 -8.05 12.05
CA LEU A 311 -14.22 -8.10 12.21
C LEU A 311 -14.96 -7.46 11.03
N ALA A 312 -14.38 -6.43 10.41
CA ALA A 312 -14.88 -5.76 9.21
C ALA A 312 -13.74 -5.04 8.47
N MET A 313 -13.93 -4.76 7.18
CA MET A 313 -13.02 -3.94 6.36
C MET A 313 -13.78 -3.02 5.41
N GLU A 314 -13.11 -1.96 5.01
CA GLU A 314 -13.57 -0.95 4.07
C GLU A 314 -12.66 -0.97 2.85
N VAL A 315 -13.22 -1.24 1.66
CA VAL A 315 -12.43 -1.65 0.49
C VAL A 315 -12.90 -0.94 -0.77
N VAL A 316 -11.96 -0.43 -1.58
CA VAL A 316 -12.23 -0.04 -2.96
C VAL A 316 -11.91 -1.23 -3.88
N LEU A 317 -12.92 -1.75 -4.56
CA LEU A 317 -12.79 -2.89 -5.47
C LEU A 317 -12.23 -2.47 -6.83
N ALA A 318 -11.85 -3.46 -7.66
CA ALA A 318 -11.33 -3.25 -9.02
C ALA A 318 -12.30 -2.53 -9.98
N ASN A 319 -13.62 -2.59 -9.74
CA ASN A 319 -14.62 -1.80 -10.47
C ASN A 319 -14.69 -0.33 -10.01
N GLY A 320 -13.90 0.03 -8.99
CA GLY A 320 -13.84 1.36 -8.37
C GLY A 320 -14.88 1.59 -7.27
N LYS A 321 -15.76 0.62 -6.97
CA LYS A 321 -16.77 0.79 -5.92
C LYS A 321 -16.14 0.67 -4.53
N PHE A 322 -16.55 1.55 -3.63
CA PHE A 322 -16.22 1.48 -2.22
C PHE A 322 -17.29 0.69 -1.46
N ILE A 323 -16.86 -0.35 -0.73
CA ILE A 323 -17.76 -1.26 -0.01
C ILE A 323 -17.28 -1.50 1.41
N THR A 324 -18.23 -1.89 2.26
CA THR A 324 -17.93 -2.52 3.56
C THR A 324 -18.05 -4.03 3.40
N CYS A 325 -17.11 -4.80 3.94
CA CYS A 325 -17.19 -6.24 4.00
C CYS A 325 -16.97 -6.79 5.42
N ASP A 326 -17.75 -7.81 5.78
CA ASP A 326 -17.69 -8.53 7.04
C ASP A 326 -18.15 -9.99 6.82
N SER A 327 -18.36 -10.75 7.90
CA SER A 327 -18.77 -12.16 7.79
C SER A 327 -20.14 -12.41 7.13
N LYS A 328 -20.98 -11.38 6.98
CA LYS A 328 -22.35 -11.45 6.42
C LYS A 328 -22.57 -10.54 5.21
N THR A 329 -21.76 -9.49 5.05
CA THR A 329 -21.85 -8.50 3.96
C THR A 329 -20.60 -8.60 3.10
N ASN A 330 -20.74 -8.82 1.78
CA ASN A 330 -19.59 -9.05 0.87
C ASN A 330 -18.60 -10.09 1.44
N SER A 331 -19.15 -11.19 1.95
CA SER A 331 -18.42 -12.15 2.80
C SER A 331 -17.35 -12.94 2.06
N ASP A 332 -17.45 -13.06 0.75
CA ASP A 332 -16.45 -13.58 -0.17
C ASP A 332 -15.21 -12.67 -0.24
N VAL A 333 -15.42 -11.35 -0.40
CA VAL A 333 -14.36 -10.33 -0.35
C VAL A 333 -13.69 -10.34 1.03
N PHE A 334 -14.50 -10.38 2.10
CA PHE A 334 -14.00 -10.43 3.48
C PHE A 334 -13.17 -11.68 3.75
N TRP A 335 -13.63 -12.85 3.30
CA TRP A 335 -12.89 -14.11 3.44
C TRP A 335 -11.56 -14.06 2.69
N MET A 336 -11.57 -13.58 1.44
CA MET A 336 -10.37 -13.50 0.61
C MET A 336 -9.31 -12.54 1.17
N LEU A 337 -9.72 -11.40 1.75
CA LEU A 337 -8.78 -10.44 2.38
C LEU A 337 -8.25 -10.89 3.75
N ARG A 338 -8.67 -12.05 4.27
CA ARG A 338 -8.22 -12.58 5.56
C ARG A 338 -7.32 -13.80 5.41
N GLY A 339 -6.30 -13.69 4.55
CA GLY A 339 -5.27 -14.71 4.34
C GLY A 339 -5.01 -15.06 2.87
N GLY A 340 -5.82 -14.58 1.93
CA GLY A 340 -5.70 -14.90 0.52
C GLY A 340 -4.63 -14.13 -0.26
N CYS A 341 -3.84 -13.26 0.41
CA CYS A 341 -2.87 -12.30 -0.14
C CYS A 341 -3.47 -10.90 -0.43
N GLY A 342 -2.70 -9.86 -0.06
CA GLY A 342 -3.06 -8.46 -0.29
C GLY A 342 -2.94 -8.04 -1.77
N SER A 343 -3.59 -6.92 -2.10
CA SER A 343 -3.53 -6.26 -3.41
C SER A 343 -4.11 -7.05 -4.59
N THR A 344 -4.91 -8.11 -4.34
CA THR A 344 -5.53 -8.95 -5.38
C THR A 344 -6.93 -8.49 -5.80
N ILE A 345 -7.83 -8.24 -4.83
CA ILE A 345 -9.25 -7.97 -5.14
C ILE A 345 -9.67 -6.50 -4.92
N GLY A 346 -8.82 -5.70 -4.27
CA GLY A 346 -9.13 -4.31 -3.95
C GLY A 346 -8.09 -3.65 -3.05
N VAL A 347 -8.33 -2.37 -2.78
CA VAL A 347 -7.52 -1.53 -1.90
C VAL A 347 -8.25 -1.37 -0.56
N VAL A 348 -7.68 -1.94 0.50
CA VAL A 348 -8.21 -1.77 1.86
C VAL A 348 -7.90 -0.37 2.35
N THR A 349 -8.88 0.29 2.94
CA THR A 349 -8.80 1.67 3.45
C THR A 349 -8.81 1.73 4.97
N SER A 350 -9.55 0.83 5.60
CA SER A 350 -9.47 0.57 7.04
C SER A 350 -9.94 -0.85 7.38
N LEU A 351 -9.68 -1.23 8.63
CA LEU A 351 -10.05 -2.50 9.22
C LEU A 351 -10.52 -2.27 10.66
N THR A 352 -11.49 -3.07 11.07
CA THR A 352 -11.90 -3.19 12.47
C THR A 352 -11.36 -4.48 13.04
N VAL A 353 -10.59 -4.41 14.13
CA VAL A 353 -9.97 -5.57 14.79
C VAL A 353 -10.32 -5.63 16.27
N LYS A 354 -10.31 -6.84 16.83
CA LYS A 354 -10.50 -7.06 18.28
C LYS A 354 -9.43 -6.31 19.09
N LEU A 355 -9.85 -5.64 20.16
CA LEU A 355 -8.95 -5.19 21.23
C LEU A 355 -8.94 -6.28 22.30
N LEU A 356 -7.77 -6.83 22.57
CA LEU A 356 -7.59 -7.92 23.52
C LEU A 356 -7.24 -7.36 24.91
N PRO A 357 -7.53 -8.10 25.99
CA PRO A 357 -7.08 -7.72 27.34
C PRO A 357 -5.57 -7.54 27.39
N LYS A 358 -5.11 -6.61 28.25
CA LYS A 358 -3.68 -6.52 28.58
C LYS A 358 -3.20 -7.85 29.17
N LEU A 359 -2.03 -8.30 28.73
CA LEU A 359 -1.41 -9.54 29.17
C LEU A 359 -0.19 -9.24 30.04
N GLU A 360 0.03 -10.06 31.06
CA GLU A 360 1.32 -10.16 31.73
C GLU A 360 2.23 -11.02 30.84
N THR A 361 3.49 -10.61 30.67
CA THR A 361 4.41 -11.25 29.74
C THR A 361 5.75 -11.50 30.41
N THR A 362 6.22 -12.74 30.29
CA THR A 362 7.56 -13.15 30.72
C THR A 362 8.36 -13.49 29.48
N THR A 363 9.56 -12.92 29.37
CA THR A 363 10.51 -13.24 28.28
C THR A 363 11.64 -14.09 28.84
N VAL A 364 11.94 -15.19 28.15
CA VAL A 364 13.11 -16.05 28.43
C VAL A 364 13.97 -16.09 27.18
N THR A 365 15.26 -15.83 27.35
CA THR A 365 16.26 -15.93 26.28
C THR A 365 17.32 -16.93 26.73
N PHE A 366 17.60 -17.92 25.87
CA PHE A 366 18.72 -18.84 26.05
C PHE A 366 19.44 -19.02 24.73
N ASN A 367 20.74 -19.36 24.80
CA ASN A 367 21.55 -19.73 23.66
C ASN A 367 22.46 -20.89 24.07
N PHE A 368 22.88 -21.67 23.09
CA PHE A 368 23.94 -22.65 23.23
C PHE A 368 24.61 -22.86 21.87
N THR A 369 25.88 -23.18 21.88
CA THR A 369 26.72 -23.41 20.71
C THR A 369 27.30 -24.82 20.75
N VAL A 370 27.97 -25.23 19.67
CA VAL A 370 28.71 -26.50 19.65
C VAL A 370 29.82 -26.55 20.71
N ALA A 371 30.36 -25.39 21.13
CA ALA A 371 31.38 -25.33 22.18
C ALA A 371 30.81 -25.58 23.58
N ASP A 372 29.49 -25.40 23.76
CA ASP A 372 28.79 -25.63 25.02
C ASP A 372 28.34 -27.10 25.19
N THR A 373 28.59 -27.94 24.17
CA THR A 373 28.17 -29.35 24.16
C THR A 373 29.36 -30.30 24.06
N PRO A 374 29.23 -31.57 24.49
CA PRO A 374 30.29 -32.58 24.35
C PRO A 374 30.76 -32.88 22.91
N GLY A 375 30.04 -32.36 21.91
CA GLY A 375 30.32 -32.54 20.50
C GLY A 375 29.15 -32.09 19.63
N ASN A 376 29.34 -32.14 18.32
CA ASN A 376 28.35 -31.74 17.33
C ASN A 376 27.03 -32.53 17.46
N ASP A 377 27.11 -33.83 17.71
CA ASP A 377 25.91 -34.68 17.85
C ASP A 377 25.08 -34.26 19.06
N SER A 378 25.71 -33.86 20.16
CA SER A 378 25.01 -33.35 21.34
C SER A 378 24.37 -31.97 21.11
N PHE A 379 25.00 -31.12 20.30
CA PHE A 379 24.40 -29.85 19.88
C PHE A 379 23.10 -30.10 19.08
N TRP A 380 23.17 -30.97 18.07
CA TRP A 380 21.99 -31.31 17.27
C TRP A 380 20.92 -32.03 18.07
N ALA A 381 21.30 -32.89 19.03
CA ALA A 381 20.33 -33.48 19.97
C ALA A 381 19.63 -32.43 20.84
N GLY A 382 20.33 -31.36 21.26
CA GLY A 382 19.73 -30.23 21.96
C GLY A 382 18.75 -29.43 21.11
N VAL A 383 19.12 -29.12 19.86
CA VAL A 383 18.24 -28.45 18.89
C VAL A 383 17.00 -29.31 18.61
N GLN A 384 17.20 -30.61 18.38
CA GLN A 384 16.11 -31.55 18.17
C GLN A 384 15.18 -31.60 19.40
N ALA A 385 15.72 -31.70 20.61
CA ALA A 385 14.91 -31.70 21.82
C ALA A 385 14.03 -30.43 21.95
N TYR A 386 14.55 -29.27 21.57
CA TYR A 386 13.76 -28.03 21.55
C TYR A 386 12.60 -28.11 20.53
N ILE A 387 12.87 -28.57 19.32
CA ILE A 387 11.87 -28.70 18.24
C ILE A 387 10.83 -29.77 18.57
N ASP A 388 11.25 -30.92 19.11
CA ASP A 388 10.37 -32.03 19.50
C ASP A 388 9.37 -31.62 20.61
N ASN A 389 9.67 -30.55 21.36
CA ASN A 389 8.79 -29.99 22.38
C ASN A 389 7.98 -28.76 21.91
N ALA A 390 8.07 -28.38 20.64
CA ALA A 390 7.41 -27.17 20.12
C ALA A 390 5.89 -27.19 20.32
N GLU A 391 5.22 -28.33 20.12
CA GLU A 391 3.78 -28.46 20.34
C GLU A 391 3.40 -28.20 21.80
N THR A 392 4.16 -28.77 22.75
CA THR A 392 3.94 -28.54 24.20
C THR A 392 4.09 -27.07 24.54
N PHE A 393 5.07 -26.39 23.95
CA PHE A 393 5.28 -24.96 24.14
C PHE A 393 4.13 -24.12 23.54
N VAL A 394 3.65 -24.47 22.34
CA VAL A 394 2.54 -23.76 21.69
C VAL A 394 1.23 -23.97 22.46
N ASP A 395 0.93 -25.20 22.88
CA ASP A 395 -0.26 -25.55 23.68
C ASP A 395 -0.27 -24.85 25.05
N ALA A 396 0.92 -24.59 25.62
CA ALA A 396 1.08 -23.78 26.82
C ALA A 396 0.92 -22.26 26.57
N GLY A 397 0.62 -21.84 25.33
CA GLY A 397 0.44 -20.44 24.95
C GLY A 397 1.75 -19.68 24.73
N THR A 398 2.88 -20.37 24.61
CA THR A 398 4.16 -19.72 24.37
C THR A 398 4.38 -19.42 22.90
N TYR A 399 5.28 -18.47 22.65
CA TYR A 399 5.81 -18.15 21.34
C TYR A 399 7.33 -18.16 21.41
N GLY A 400 7.97 -18.82 20.45
CA GLY A 400 9.41 -18.85 20.30
C GLY A 400 9.83 -18.38 18.91
N TYR A 401 10.77 -17.45 18.87
CA TYR A 401 11.55 -17.14 17.67
C TYR A 401 12.99 -17.55 17.94
N TYR A 402 13.60 -18.30 17.03
CA TYR A 402 14.97 -18.77 17.19
C TYR A 402 15.76 -18.57 15.90
N TYR A 403 17.06 -18.31 16.07
CA TYR A 403 18.02 -18.27 14.99
C TYR A 403 18.95 -19.45 15.14
N LEU A 404 19.03 -20.27 14.11
CA LEU A 404 20.00 -21.34 14.00
C LEU A 404 20.98 -20.98 12.89
N GLY A 405 22.22 -20.67 13.26
CA GLY A 405 23.23 -20.21 12.33
C GLY A 405 24.64 -20.44 12.84
N ALA A 406 25.62 -20.13 12.00
CA ALA A 406 27.02 -20.14 12.41
C ALA A 406 27.26 -19.03 13.45
N SER A 407 28.16 -19.30 14.40
CA SER A 407 28.55 -18.36 15.46
C SER A 407 29.33 -17.13 14.96
N ALA A 408 29.62 -17.02 13.65
CA ALA A 408 30.28 -15.87 13.04
C ALA A 408 29.67 -15.58 11.64
N PHE A 409 29.43 -14.29 11.39
CA PHE A 409 29.27 -13.70 10.05
C PHE A 409 30.54 -12.95 9.67
#